data_AF-A0A419KIX7-F1
#
_entry.id   AF-A0A419KIX7-F1
#
_cell.length_a   1.000
_cell.length_b   1.000
_cell.length_c   1.000
_cell.angle_alpha   90.00
_cell.angle_beta   90.00
_cell.angle_gamma   90.00
#
_symmetry.space_group_name_H-M   'P 1'
#
loop_
_entity.id
_entity.type
_entity.pdbx_description
1 polymer ?
#
loop_
_entity_poly.entity_id
_entity_poly.type
_entity_poly.pdbx_seq_one_letter_code
_entity_poly.pdbx_strand_id
1 'polypeptide(L)'
;MNNNKYEKSKRNLRKGLGQISISDYAAHIADILYESLNSNSNISYERVRRLTGENAEDVILIASERRLIIPEGKDLSWKSSEYLFRDEKYYIPRVVREAAKRACETGSWEPEYAIPAYFKRIKEPLWRIMPEFFNEIKRNARHGKISGKEIKGIASRFKMGTEDKIGVLIAEFKAAGLINPCFSFVLGLKEKDVTYELHPCF
;
A
#
# COMPACT_ATOMS: atom_id res chain seq x y z
N MET A 1 1.58 -7.83 27.32
CA MET A 1 2.01 -6.48 26.87
C MET A 1 1.45 -5.44 27.83
N ASN A 2 2.25 -4.45 28.26
CA ASN A 2 1.82 -3.43 29.21
C ASN A 2 0.73 -2.55 28.56
N ASN A 3 -0.45 -2.42 29.19
CA ASN A 3 -1.65 -1.80 28.60
C ASN A 3 -1.37 -0.36 28.11
N ASN A 4 -0.45 0.34 28.77
CA ASN A 4 -0.01 1.69 28.42
C ASN A 4 0.77 1.76 27.09
N LYS A 5 1.57 0.73 26.76
CA LYS A 5 2.31 0.68 25.48
C LYS A 5 1.37 0.47 24.30
N TYR A 6 0.35 -0.37 24.50
CA TYR A 6 -0.68 -0.68 23.51
C TYR A 6 -1.49 0.56 23.12
N GLU A 7 -2.05 1.26 24.12
CA GLU A 7 -2.84 2.48 23.88
C GLU A 7 -2.01 3.59 23.25
N LYS A 8 -0.74 3.74 23.67
CA LYS A 8 0.18 4.69 23.06
C LYS A 8 0.40 4.40 21.58
N SER A 9 0.68 3.15 21.21
CA SER A 9 0.94 2.78 19.81
C SER A 9 -0.28 2.99 18.92
N LYS A 10 -1.48 2.65 19.39
CA LYS A 10 -2.72 2.93 18.66
C LYS A 10 -2.96 4.42 18.45
N ARG A 11 -2.81 5.22 19.51
CA ARG A 11 -2.95 6.68 19.43
C ARG A 11 -1.96 7.29 18.44
N ASN A 12 -0.73 6.80 18.45
CA ASN A 12 0.28 7.21 17.49
C ASN A 12 -0.12 6.84 16.05
N LEU A 13 -0.55 5.60 15.81
CA LEU A 13 -1.01 5.19 14.48
C LEU A 13 -2.16 6.07 13.97
N ARG A 14 -3.15 6.36 14.82
CA ARG A 14 -4.25 7.29 14.50
C ARG A 14 -3.74 8.67 14.08
N LYS A 15 -2.76 9.22 14.81
CA LYS A 15 -2.13 10.49 14.46
C LYS A 15 -1.44 10.44 13.09
N GLY A 16 -0.72 9.36 12.80
CA GLY A 16 -0.08 9.16 11.51
C GLY A 16 -1.10 9.08 10.36
N LEU A 17 -2.18 8.32 10.54
CA LEU A 17 -3.25 8.21 9.55
C LEU A 17 -3.95 9.56 9.28
N GLY A 18 -4.06 10.42 10.30
CA GLY A 18 -4.60 11.78 10.12
C GLY A 18 -3.79 12.64 9.13
N GLN A 19 -2.49 12.36 8.94
CA GLN A 19 -1.63 13.11 8.02
C GLN A 19 -1.90 12.78 6.55
N ILE A 20 -2.48 11.62 6.25
CA ILE A 20 -2.82 11.19 4.89
C ILE A 20 -4.31 11.39 4.55
N SER A 21 -4.96 12.34 5.24
CA SER A 21 -6.35 12.76 5.00
C SER A 21 -7.33 11.58 4.98
N ILE A 22 -7.15 10.68 5.94
CA ILE A 22 -8.13 9.65 6.24
C ILE A 22 -9.21 10.31 7.10
N SER A 23 -10.45 10.13 6.66
CA SER A 23 -11.71 10.69 7.18
C SER A 23 -11.95 10.43 8.67
N ASP A 24 -13.15 10.74 9.17
CA ASP A 24 -13.62 10.48 10.53
C ASP A 24 -13.44 9.02 10.99
N TYR A 25 -13.15 8.09 10.06
CA TYR A 25 -12.87 6.68 10.31
C TYR A 25 -11.39 6.38 10.64
N ALA A 26 -10.50 7.37 10.73
CA ALA A 26 -9.08 7.16 11.03
C ALA A 26 -8.84 6.35 12.32
N ALA A 27 -9.71 6.52 13.33
CA ALA A 27 -9.66 5.75 14.57
C ALA A 27 -9.89 4.26 14.33
N HIS A 28 -10.94 3.93 13.59
CA HIS A 28 -11.33 2.56 13.23
C HIS A 28 -10.29 1.90 12.31
N ILE A 29 -9.78 2.64 11.31
CA ILE A 29 -8.74 2.14 10.41
C ILE A 29 -7.47 1.84 11.19
N ALA A 30 -7.09 2.68 12.17
CA ALA A 30 -5.96 2.37 13.04
C ALA A 30 -6.17 1.08 13.83
N ASP A 31 -7.37 0.82 14.35
CA ASP A 31 -7.66 -0.41 15.09
C ASP A 31 -7.52 -1.65 14.20
N ILE A 32 -8.01 -1.60 12.96
CA ILE A 32 -7.86 -2.66 11.95
C ILE A 32 -6.38 -2.91 11.63
N LEU A 33 -5.64 -1.85 11.27
CA LEU A 33 -4.23 -1.96 10.91
C LEU A 33 -3.40 -2.49 12.07
N TYR A 34 -3.64 -1.97 13.28
CA TYR A 34 -2.94 -2.39 14.49
C TYR A 34 -3.22 -3.86 14.84
N GLU A 35 -4.47 -4.31 14.74
CA GLU A 35 -4.85 -5.70 14.97
C GLU A 35 -4.13 -6.66 14.00
N SER A 36 -4.11 -6.32 12.71
CA SER A 36 -3.43 -7.13 11.68
C SER A 36 -1.90 -7.11 11.82
N LEU A 37 -1.31 -6.02 12.33
CA LEU A 37 0.12 -5.96 12.63
C LEU A 37 0.48 -6.88 13.80
N ASN A 38 -0.31 -6.90 14.87
CA ASN A 38 -0.03 -7.71 16.05
C ASN A 38 -0.23 -9.20 15.83
N SER A 39 -1.27 -9.56 15.07
CA SER A 39 -1.55 -10.96 14.71
C SER A 39 -0.66 -11.47 13.57
N ASN A 40 0.05 -10.58 12.89
CA ASN A 40 0.82 -10.84 11.67
C ASN A 40 0.02 -11.65 10.63
N SER A 41 -1.28 -11.37 10.54
CA SER A 41 -2.21 -12.09 9.67
C SER A 41 -3.14 -11.13 8.93
N ASN A 42 -3.91 -11.67 7.99
CA ASN A 42 -4.96 -10.92 7.31
C ASN A 42 -6.17 -10.77 8.24
N ILE A 43 -6.90 -9.68 8.08
CA ILE A 43 -8.06 -9.39 8.91
C ILE A 43 -9.34 -9.79 8.19
N SER A 44 -10.23 -10.54 8.84
CA SER A 44 -11.51 -10.92 8.23
C SER A 44 -12.58 -9.83 8.38
N TYR A 45 -13.58 -9.84 7.52
CA TYR A 45 -14.79 -9.01 7.66
C TYR A 45 -15.38 -9.06 9.08
N GLU A 46 -15.60 -10.26 9.61
CA GLU A 46 -16.11 -10.47 10.98
C GLU A 46 -15.20 -9.89 12.07
N ARG A 47 -13.88 -9.82 11.84
CA ARG A 47 -12.98 -9.15 12.78
C ARG A 47 -13.11 -7.63 12.68
N VAL A 48 -13.22 -7.08 11.46
CA VAL A 48 -13.48 -5.66 11.25
C VAL A 48 -14.81 -5.24 11.90
N ARG A 49 -15.88 -6.01 11.68
CA ARG A 49 -17.20 -5.74 12.27
C ARG A 49 -17.16 -5.72 13.80
N ARG A 50 -16.42 -6.63 14.43
CA ARG A 50 -16.21 -6.61 15.89
C ARG A 50 -15.42 -5.41 16.40
N LEU A 51 -14.53 -4.84 15.59
CA LEU A 51 -13.72 -3.68 15.97
C LEU A 51 -14.43 -2.34 15.75
N THR A 52 -15.37 -2.29 14.80
CA THR A 52 -15.92 -1.04 14.26
C THR A 52 -17.45 -0.93 14.34
N GLY A 53 -18.13 -2.03 14.70
CA GLY A 53 -19.57 -2.07 14.88
C GLY A 53 -20.33 -1.81 13.58
N GLU A 54 -21.28 -0.89 13.64
CA GLU A 54 -22.13 -0.50 12.50
C GLU A 54 -21.34 0.21 11.39
N ASN A 55 -20.16 0.75 11.68
CA ASN A 55 -19.32 1.46 10.71
C ASN A 55 -18.47 0.53 9.83
N ALA A 56 -18.60 -0.79 9.96
CA ALA A 56 -17.67 -1.75 9.34
C ALA A 56 -17.55 -1.58 7.83
N GLU A 57 -18.67 -1.42 7.13
CA GLU A 57 -18.72 -1.32 5.68
C GLU A 57 -18.04 -0.03 5.19
N ASP A 58 -18.36 1.12 5.79
CA ASP A 58 -17.73 2.40 5.48
C ASP A 58 -16.22 2.38 5.73
N VAL A 59 -15.81 1.80 6.86
CA VAL A 59 -14.39 1.68 7.21
C VAL A 59 -13.65 0.83 6.17
N ILE A 60 -14.23 -0.29 5.75
CA ILE A 60 -13.64 -1.17 4.73
C ILE A 60 -13.58 -0.45 3.38
N LEU A 61 -14.64 0.23 2.99
CA LEU A 61 -14.71 0.98 1.75
C LEU A 61 -13.58 2.03 1.70
N ILE A 62 -13.49 2.87 2.72
CA ILE A 62 -12.49 3.95 2.79
C ILE A 62 -11.06 3.39 2.88
N ALA A 63 -10.84 2.36 3.69
CA ALA A 63 -9.53 1.73 3.81
C ALA A 63 -9.09 1.08 2.48
N SER A 64 -10.04 0.51 1.74
CA SER A 64 -9.79 -0.11 0.43
C SER A 64 -9.55 0.93 -0.67
N GLU A 65 -10.32 2.02 -0.70
CA GLU A 65 -10.09 3.17 -1.59
C GLU A 65 -8.70 3.76 -1.40
N ARG A 66 -8.24 3.84 -0.15
CA ARG A 66 -6.89 4.28 0.22
C ARG A 66 -5.82 3.19 0.09
N ARG A 67 -6.19 1.98 -0.34
CA ARG A 67 -5.31 0.80 -0.49
C ARG A 67 -4.58 0.41 0.80
N LEU A 68 -5.10 0.80 1.96
CA LEU A 68 -4.52 0.42 3.26
C LEU A 68 -4.81 -1.04 3.59
N ILE A 69 -5.92 -1.55 3.08
CA ILE A 69 -6.27 -2.95 3.03
C ILE A 69 -6.67 -3.30 1.61
N ILE A 70 -6.50 -4.56 1.22
CA ILE A 70 -6.89 -5.08 -0.09
C ILE A 70 -7.59 -6.42 0.15
N PRO A 71 -8.78 -6.64 -0.44
CA PRO A 71 -9.45 -7.95 -0.39
C PRO A 71 -8.57 -9.05 -0.98
N GLU A 72 -8.54 -10.22 -0.35
CA GLU A 72 -7.90 -11.41 -0.91
C GLU A 72 -8.73 -11.95 -2.09
N GLY A 73 -8.39 -11.51 -3.31
CA GLY A 73 -8.93 -12.03 -4.56
C GLY A 73 -8.05 -13.11 -5.20
N LYS A 74 -8.50 -13.65 -6.35
CA LYS A 74 -7.71 -14.57 -7.19
C LYS A 74 -6.61 -13.89 -7.99
N ASP A 75 -6.69 -12.57 -8.17
CA ASP A 75 -5.67 -11.79 -8.87
C ASP A 75 -5.03 -10.73 -7.96
N LEU A 76 -3.81 -10.33 -8.31
CA LEU A 76 -3.03 -9.31 -7.60
C LEU A 76 -3.53 -7.88 -7.92
N SER A 77 -4.69 -7.73 -8.56
CA SER A 77 -5.19 -6.44 -9.00
C SER A 77 -5.95 -5.74 -7.88
N TRP A 78 -5.78 -4.43 -7.74
CA TRP A 78 -6.54 -3.62 -6.78
C TRP A 78 -8.02 -3.45 -7.17
N LYS A 79 -8.50 -4.08 -8.24
CA LYS A 79 -9.83 -3.85 -8.82
C LYS A 79 -10.94 -4.79 -8.33
N SER A 80 -10.66 -5.64 -7.35
CA SER A 80 -11.60 -6.60 -6.78
C SER A 80 -12.67 -5.93 -5.89
N SER A 81 -13.30 -4.85 -6.34
CA SER A 81 -14.36 -4.13 -5.59
C SER A 81 -15.62 -4.98 -5.38
N GLU A 82 -15.85 -5.99 -6.23
CA GLU A 82 -16.98 -6.94 -6.16
C GLU A 82 -16.96 -7.82 -4.90
N TYR A 83 -15.85 -7.80 -4.18
CA TYR A 83 -15.48 -8.76 -3.13
C TYR A 83 -15.44 -8.12 -1.73
N LEU A 84 -15.57 -6.79 -1.65
CA LEU A 84 -15.37 -6.00 -0.43
C LEU A 84 -16.22 -6.40 0.80
N PHE A 85 -17.32 -7.13 0.63
CA PHE A 85 -18.28 -7.42 1.72
C PHE A 85 -18.66 -8.91 1.89
N ARG A 86 -17.90 -9.86 1.31
CA ARG A 86 -18.25 -11.29 1.37
C ARG A 86 -17.16 -12.13 2.01
N ASP A 87 -17.38 -12.69 3.22
CA ASP A 87 -16.55 -13.71 3.90
C ASP A 87 -15.01 -13.58 3.74
N GLU A 88 -14.53 -12.37 3.54
CA GLU A 88 -13.21 -12.16 2.98
C GLU A 88 -12.21 -11.75 4.05
N LYS A 89 -10.97 -12.07 3.73
CA LYS A 89 -9.81 -11.59 4.44
C LYS A 89 -9.24 -10.44 3.63
N TYR A 90 -8.82 -9.41 4.34
CA TYR A 90 -8.11 -8.29 3.77
C TYR A 90 -6.66 -8.35 4.21
N TYR A 91 -5.74 -8.22 3.26
CA TYR A 91 -4.33 -8.09 3.55
C TYR A 91 -3.92 -6.63 3.55
N ILE A 92 -2.94 -6.28 4.39
CA ILE A 92 -2.29 -4.97 4.37
C ILE A 92 -1.08 -5.06 3.45
N PRO A 93 -0.95 -4.17 2.44
CA PRO A 93 0.23 -4.13 1.59
C PRO A 93 1.53 -4.01 2.37
N ARG A 94 2.61 -4.58 1.84
CA ARG A 94 3.85 -4.70 2.58
C ARG A 94 4.45 -3.34 2.95
N VAL A 95 4.35 -2.34 2.07
CA VAL A 95 4.82 -0.98 2.35
C VAL A 95 3.92 -0.26 3.36
N VAL A 96 2.60 -0.49 3.30
CA VAL A 96 1.63 0.02 4.29
C VAL A 96 1.92 -0.57 5.67
N ARG A 97 2.29 -1.86 5.78
CA ARG A 97 2.72 -2.46 7.05
C ARG A 97 3.95 -1.77 7.64
N GLU A 98 4.94 -1.42 6.82
CA GLU A 98 6.13 -0.71 7.31
C GLU A 98 5.78 0.73 7.77
N ALA A 99 4.95 1.45 7.02
CA ALA A 99 4.48 2.76 7.41
C ALA A 99 3.63 2.72 8.69
N ALA A 100 2.73 1.74 8.84
CA ALA A 100 1.89 1.60 10.01
C ALA A 100 2.71 1.21 11.26
N LYS A 101 3.72 0.34 11.14
CA LYS A 101 4.67 0.06 12.24
C LYS A 101 5.41 1.32 12.67
N ARG A 102 5.92 2.09 11.70
CA ARG A 102 6.60 3.36 11.97
C ARG A 102 5.67 4.35 12.67
N ALA A 103 4.44 4.48 12.18
CA ALA A 103 3.43 5.35 12.76
C ALA A 103 3.04 4.91 14.18
N CYS A 104 2.99 3.61 14.50
CA CYS A 104 2.81 3.13 15.87
C CYS A 104 3.91 3.63 16.83
N GLU A 105 5.13 3.79 16.33
CA GLU A 105 6.29 4.24 17.12
C GLU A 105 6.35 5.76 17.24
N THR A 106 6.21 6.48 16.13
CA THR A 106 6.49 7.93 16.03
C THR A 106 5.25 8.80 16.03
N GLY A 107 4.10 8.25 15.65
CA GLY A 107 2.88 9.01 15.41
C GLY A 107 2.84 9.74 14.07
N SER A 108 3.75 9.39 13.15
CA SER A 108 3.84 9.99 11.81
C SER A 108 3.81 8.93 10.72
N TRP A 109 3.09 9.22 9.63
CA TRP A 109 3.12 8.42 8.41
C TRP A 109 4.33 8.85 7.57
N GLU A 110 5.36 8.02 7.50
CA GLU A 110 6.67 8.37 6.92
C GLU A 110 6.98 7.50 5.67
N PRO A 111 6.56 7.90 4.46
CA PRO A 111 6.92 7.22 3.20
C PRO A 111 8.44 7.03 3.02
N GLU A 112 9.21 8.06 3.35
CA GLU A 112 10.67 8.08 3.30
C GLU A 112 11.33 7.05 4.23
N TYR A 113 10.60 6.54 5.24
CA TYR A 113 11.04 5.42 6.07
C TYR A 113 10.52 4.07 5.55
N ALA A 114 9.24 4.01 5.20
CA ALA A 114 8.56 2.76 4.89
C ALA A 114 9.03 2.11 3.57
N ILE A 115 9.25 2.91 2.52
CA ILE A 115 9.76 2.43 1.23
C ILE A 115 11.15 1.79 1.40
N PRO A 116 12.18 2.48 1.93
CA PRO A 116 13.50 1.87 2.05
C PRO A 116 13.52 0.73 3.07
N ALA A 117 12.69 0.77 4.13
CA ALA A 117 12.55 -0.34 5.07
C ALA A 117 12.07 -1.63 4.39
N TYR A 118 11.06 -1.53 3.51
CA TYR A 118 10.59 -2.65 2.72
C TYR A 118 11.68 -3.25 1.83
N PHE A 119 12.34 -2.41 1.01
CA PHE A 119 13.35 -2.88 0.06
C PHE A 119 14.58 -3.45 0.75
N LYS A 120 14.99 -2.84 1.87
CA LYS A 120 16.07 -3.38 2.71
C LYS A 120 15.74 -4.76 3.25
N ARG A 121 14.48 -5.01 3.65
CA ARG A 121 14.03 -6.33 4.16
C ARG A 121 14.12 -7.42 3.11
N ILE A 122 13.81 -7.13 1.85
CA ILE A 122 13.92 -8.09 0.75
C ILE A 122 15.36 -8.18 0.19
N LYS A 123 16.31 -7.46 0.80
CA LYS A 123 17.72 -7.41 0.41
C LYS A 123 17.97 -6.81 -0.99
N GLU A 124 17.09 -5.94 -1.46
CA GLU A 124 17.31 -5.19 -2.70
C GLU A 124 18.52 -4.24 -2.52
N PRO A 125 19.62 -4.40 -3.29
CA PRO A 125 20.84 -3.58 -3.12
C PRO A 125 20.61 -2.08 -3.29
N LEU A 126 19.62 -1.67 -4.10
CA LEU A 126 19.29 -0.28 -4.38
C LEU A 126 18.27 0.31 -3.40
N TRP A 127 17.99 -0.35 -2.26
CA TRP A 127 16.97 0.08 -1.28
C TRP A 127 17.05 1.55 -0.86
N ARG A 128 18.27 2.13 -0.81
CA ARG A 128 18.48 3.53 -0.42
C ARG A 128 17.92 4.55 -1.43
N ILE A 129 17.92 4.21 -2.72
CA ILE A 129 17.49 5.12 -3.79
C ILE A 129 16.02 4.93 -4.17
N MET A 130 15.38 3.87 -3.67
CA MET A 130 13.96 3.57 -3.93
C MET A 130 12.99 4.69 -3.57
N PRO A 131 13.16 5.46 -2.47
CA PRO A 131 12.23 6.54 -2.13
C PRO A 131 12.29 7.66 -3.15
N GLU A 132 13.51 8.09 -3.51
CA GLU A 132 13.74 9.11 -4.53
C GLU A 132 13.23 8.65 -5.91
N PHE A 133 13.49 7.40 -6.27
CA PHE A 133 13.00 6.82 -7.51
C PHE A 133 11.47 6.78 -7.57
N PHE A 134 10.80 6.41 -6.47
CA PHE A 134 9.34 6.45 -6.40
C PHE A 134 8.79 7.89 -6.47
N ASN A 135 9.47 8.84 -5.84
CA ASN A 135 9.13 10.27 -5.95
C ASN A 135 9.24 10.75 -7.40
N GLU A 136 10.24 10.32 -8.15
CA GLU A 136 10.36 10.60 -9.59
C GLU A 136 9.25 9.95 -10.40
N ILE A 137 8.87 8.70 -10.10
CA ILE A 137 7.70 8.06 -10.70
C ILE A 137 6.44 8.89 -10.47
N LYS A 138 6.18 9.33 -9.23
CA LYS A 138 5.02 10.19 -8.89
C LYS A 138 5.00 11.50 -9.67
N ARG A 139 6.14 12.17 -9.81
CA ARG A 139 6.25 13.44 -10.56
C ARG A 139 5.91 13.29 -12.04
N ASN A 140 6.17 12.12 -12.62
CA ASN A 140 5.90 11.84 -14.03
C ASN A 140 4.52 11.19 -14.24
N ALA A 141 3.86 10.73 -13.17
CA ALA A 141 2.55 10.12 -13.26
C ALA A 141 1.45 11.14 -13.56
N ARG A 142 0.50 10.75 -14.41
CA ARG A 142 -0.68 11.55 -14.76
C ARG A 142 -1.90 10.95 -14.08
N HIS A 143 -2.57 11.73 -13.25
CA HIS A 143 -3.73 11.27 -12.46
C HIS A 143 -3.45 9.98 -11.66
N GLY A 144 -2.26 9.90 -11.06
CA GLY A 144 -1.82 8.73 -10.29
C GLY A 144 -1.50 7.49 -11.13
N LYS A 145 -1.34 7.62 -12.45
CA LYS A 145 -1.00 6.52 -13.36
C LYS A 145 0.28 6.78 -14.15
N ILE A 146 1.01 5.72 -14.45
CA ILE A 146 2.26 5.76 -15.21
C ILE A 146 2.42 4.49 -16.07
N SER A 147 3.01 4.60 -17.25
CA SER A 147 3.30 3.44 -18.11
C SER A 147 4.59 2.71 -17.72
N GLY A 148 4.70 1.43 -18.06
CA GLY A 148 5.92 0.64 -17.89
C GLY A 148 7.12 1.24 -18.62
N LYS A 149 6.93 1.79 -19.82
CA LYS A 149 7.96 2.51 -20.58
C LYS A 149 8.44 3.77 -19.87
N GLU A 150 7.54 4.54 -19.27
CA GLU A 150 7.92 5.72 -18.49
C GLU A 150 8.74 5.32 -17.25
N ILE A 151 8.33 4.29 -16.51
CA ILE A 151 9.11 3.77 -15.37
C ILE A 151 10.50 3.34 -15.84
N LYS A 152 10.61 2.62 -16.96
CA LYS A 152 11.90 2.23 -17.55
C LYS A 152 12.76 3.45 -17.90
N GLY A 153 12.16 4.47 -18.52
CA GLY A 153 12.85 5.72 -18.85
C GLY A 153 13.40 6.43 -17.61
N ILE A 154 12.64 6.47 -16.52
CA ILE A 154 13.10 7.03 -15.25
C ILE A 154 14.24 6.18 -14.67
N ALA A 155 14.11 4.85 -14.65
CA ALA A 155 15.12 3.95 -14.09
C ALA A 155 16.48 4.07 -14.82
N SER A 156 16.46 4.33 -16.14
CA SER A 156 17.67 4.63 -16.90
C SER A 156 18.40 5.89 -16.41
N ARG A 157 17.67 6.93 -15.98
CA ARG A 157 18.26 8.16 -15.41
C ARG A 157 18.97 7.90 -14.08
N PHE A 158 18.47 6.95 -13.30
CA PHE A 158 19.08 6.50 -12.03
C PHE A 158 20.21 5.49 -12.21
N LYS A 159 20.56 5.12 -13.46
CA LYS A 159 21.59 4.11 -13.76
C LYS A 159 21.34 2.77 -13.05
N MET A 160 20.07 2.35 -12.94
CA MET A 160 19.65 1.16 -12.18
C MET A 160 19.99 -0.18 -12.86
N GLY A 161 20.64 -0.15 -14.01
CA GLY A 161 21.14 -1.34 -14.71
C GLY A 161 20.37 -1.68 -15.98
N THR A 162 20.35 -2.97 -16.32
CA THR A 162 19.75 -3.51 -17.55
C THR A 162 18.22 -3.53 -17.50
N GLU A 163 17.57 -3.69 -18.64
CA GLU A 163 16.10 -3.81 -18.71
C GLU A 163 15.54 -4.93 -17.83
N ASP A 164 16.22 -6.09 -17.75
CA ASP A 164 15.79 -7.20 -16.92
C ASP A 164 15.75 -6.82 -15.43
N LYS A 165 16.77 -6.07 -14.96
CA LYS A 165 16.79 -5.56 -13.58
C LYS A 165 15.64 -4.59 -13.32
N ILE A 166 15.31 -3.75 -14.29
CA ILE A 166 14.18 -2.83 -14.19
C ILE A 166 12.85 -3.61 -14.15
N GLY A 167 12.73 -4.69 -14.93
CA GLY A 167 11.58 -5.59 -14.87
C GLY A 167 11.40 -6.22 -13.48
N VAL A 168 12.50 -6.66 -12.85
CA VAL A 168 12.50 -7.14 -11.47
C VAL A 168 12.07 -6.03 -10.50
N LEU A 169 12.62 -4.82 -10.63
CA LEU A 169 12.22 -3.68 -9.78
C LEU A 169 10.72 -3.40 -9.89
N ILE A 170 10.15 -3.36 -11.11
CA ILE A 170 8.70 -3.19 -11.28
C ILE A 170 7.92 -4.28 -10.56
N ALA A 171 8.37 -5.55 -10.62
CA ALA A 171 7.75 -6.65 -9.88
C ALA A 171 7.86 -6.45 -8.35
N GLU A 172 8.97 -5.92 -7.85
CA GLU A 172 9.15 -5.63 -6.43
C GLU A 172 8.29 -4.46 -5.95
N PHE A 173 8.13 -3.40 -6.75
CA PHE A 173 7.20 -2.31 -6.48
C PHE A 173 5.75 -2.80 -6.40
N LYS A 174 5.36 -3.74 -7.29
CA LYS A 174 4.06 -4.42 -7.20
C LYS A 174 3.95 -5.24 -5.92
N ALA A 175 4.97 -6.05 -5.60
CA ALA A 175 4.98 -6.88 -4.40
C ALA A 175 4.99 -6.05 -3.10
N ALA A 176 5.56 -4.85 -3.14
CA ALA A 176 5.50 -3.87 -2.05
C ALA A 176 4.06 -3.34 -1.84
N GLY A 177 3.28 -3.30 -2.92
CA GLY A 177 2.01 -2.58 -3.01
C GLY A 177 2.19 -1.09 -3.29
N LEU A 178 3.29 -0.67 -3.91
CA LEU A 178 3.50 0.72 -4.32
C LEU A 178 2.83 1.05 -5.65
N ILE A 179 2.70 0.04 -6.52
CA ILE A 179 2.04 0.16 -7.81
C ILE A 179 1.16 -1.06 -8.08
N ASN A 180 0.16 -0.90 -8.95
CA ASN A 180 -0.70 -1.97 -9.39
C ASN A 180 -0.99 -1.89 -10.90
N PRO A 181 -0.89 -3.00 -11.64
CA PRO A 181 -1.23 -2.99 -13.06
C PRO A 181 -2.70 -2.61 -13.28
N CYS A 182 -2.93 -1.61 -14.12
CA CYS A 182 -4.23 -1.29 -14.68
C CYS A 182 -4.47 -2.22 -15.87
N PHE A 183 -5.34 -3.21 -15.71
CA PHE A 183 -5.91 -3.89 -16.87
C PHE A 183 -6.97 -2.96 -17.48
N SER A 184 -6.64 -2.38 -18.64
CA SER A 184 -7.62 -1.80 -19.55
C SER A 184 -7.86 -2.87 -20.62
N PHE A 185 -9.02 -3.54 -20.57
CA PHE A 185 -9.40 -4.43 -21.65
C PHE A 185 -10.12 -3.57 -22.70
N VAL A 186 -9.36 -2.84 -23.51
CA VAL A 186 -9.93 -2.22 -24.70
C VAL A 186 -9.98 -3.31 -25.77
N LEU A 187 -11.19 -3.81 -26.03
CA LEU A 187 -11.50 -4.81 -27.06
C LEU A 187 -10.73 -4.50 -28.36
N GLY A 188 -9.77 -5.35 -28.69
CA GLY A 188 -9.09 -5.37 -30.00
C GLY A 188 -7.75 -4.66 -30.11
N LEU A 189 -7.29 -3.92 -29.09
CA LEU A 189 -5.96 -3.30 -29.09
C LEU A 189 -5.08 -3.96 -28.03
N LYS A 190 -4.08 -4.74 -28.47
CA LYS A 190 -2.95 -5.07 -27.59
C LYS A 190 -2.22 -3.76 -27.27
N GLU A 191 -2.52 -3.13 -26.13
CA GLU A 191 -1.60 -2.14 -25.58
C GLU A 191 -0.23 -2.83 -25.45
N LYS A 192 0.78 -2.31 -26.16
CA LYS A 192 2.15 -2.86 -26.11
C LYS A 192 2.83 -2.60 -24.77
N ASP A 193 2.21 -1.81 -23.89
CA ASP A 193 2.80 -1.37 -22.63
C ASP A 193 1.75 -1.38 -21.50
N VAL A 194 2.16 -1.83 -20.32
CA VAL A 194 1.29 -1.96 -19.15
C VAL A 194 1.25 -0.62 -18.42
N THR A 195 0.06 -0.12 -18.14
CA THR A 195 -0.12 1.05 -17.25
C THR A 195 -0.22 0.59 -15.80
N TYR A 196 0.32 1.37 -14.88
CA TYR A 196 0.29 1.14 -13.44
C TYR A 196 -0.41 2.30 -12.72
N GLU A 197 -1.23 1.97 -11.74
CA GLU A 197 -1.76 2.90 -10.73
C GLU A 197 -0.79 2.98 -9.55
N LEU A 198 -0.53 4.18 -9.04
CA LEU A 198 0.32 4.42 -7.87
C LEU A 198 -0.49 4.32 -6.57
N HIS A 199 0.15 3.88 -5.50
CA HIS A 199 -0.50 3.83 -4.19
C HIS A 199 -0.85 5.24 -3.68
N PRO A 200 -2.09 5.52 -3.27
CA PRO A 200 -2.56 6.88 -2.99
C PRO A 200 -1.97 7.53 -1.72
N CYS A 201 -1.48 6.73 -0.77
CA CYS A 201 -0.90 7.23 0.50
C CYS A 201 0.64 7.31 0.54
N PHE A 202 1.33 7.16 -0.60
CA PHE A 202 2.79 7.22 -0.67
C PHE A 202 3.26 8.24 -1.69
#